data_AF-A0A8H4XT74-F1
#
_entry.id   AF-A0A8H4XT74-F1
#
_cell.length_a   1.000
_cell.length_b   1.000
_cell.length_c   1.000
_cell.angle_alpha   90.00
_cell.angle_beta   90.00
_cell.angle_gamma   90.00
#
_symmetry.space_group_name_H-M   'P 1'
#
loop_
_entity.id
_entity.type
_entity.pdbx_description
1 polymer ?
#
loop_
_entity_poly.entity_id
_entity_poly.type
_entity_poly.pdbx_seq_one_letter_code
_entity_poly.pdbx_strand_id
1 'polypeptide(L)' 'MNICFRVAKGGNVDEAEKAFINGAAERGLLGLKGHRSVGGIRISNYNVIDEAGAQKLAIFLKDFATSA' A
#
# COMPACT_ATOMS: atom_id res chain seq x y z
N MET A 1 1.65 3.52 -14.47
CA MET A 1 1.93 2.08 -14.29
C MET A 1 1.22 1.61 -13.03
N ASN A 2 0.81 0.33 -12.96
CA ASN A 2 0.18 -0.23 -11.76
C ASN A 2 1.12 -1.27 -11.12
N ILE A 3 1.34 -1.15 -9.81
CA ILE A 3 2.12 -2.11 -9.02
C ILE A 3 1.14 -2.80 -8.07
N CYS A 4 0.90 -4.09 -8.29
CA CYS A 4 -0.04 -4.88 -7.50
C CYS A 4 0.72 -5.88 -6.64
N PHE A 5 0.38 -5.98 -5.35
CA PHE A 5 1.02 -6.92 -4.43
C PHE A 5 0.08 -7.35 -3.29
N ARG A 6 0.45 -8.42 -2.60
CA ARG A 6 -0.22 -8.93 -1.39
C ARG A 6 0.61 -8.59 -0.15
N VAL A 7 -0.05 -8.40 0.98
CA VAL A 7 0.61 -8.14 2.26
C VAL A 7 0.39 -9.35 3.17
N ALA A 8 1.46 -10.09 3.47
CA ALA A 8 1.38 -11.36 4.20
C ALA A 8 1.94 -11.30 5.64
N LYS A 9 1.92 -10.12 6.25
CA LYS A 9 2.46 -9.93 7.62
C LYS A 9 1.58 -10.65 8.65
N GLY A 10 2.17 -11.38 9.59
CA GLY A 10 1.44 -11.97 10.72
C GLY A 10 0.54 -13.17 10.40
N GLY A 11 0.67 -13.79 9.22
CA GLY A 11 -0.02 -15.06 8.89
C GLY A 11 -1.48 -14.94 8.46
N ASN A 12 -2.13 -13.79 8.64
CA ASN A 12 -3.46 -13.49 8.11
C ASN A 12 -3.38 -12.34 7.08
N VAL A 13 -3.50 -12.69 5.80
CA VAL A 13 -3.33 -11.75 4.69
C VAL A 13 -4.41 -10.66 4.68
N ASP A 14 -5.66 -10.99 4.99
CA ASP A 14 -6.77 -10.03 4.92
C ASP A 14 -6.67 -8.97 6.03
N GLU A 15 -6.29 -9.40 7.24
CA GLU A 15 -6.02 -8.48 8.37
C GLU A 15 -4.81 -7.60 8.09
N ALA A 16 -3.74 -8.17 7.53
CA ALA A 16 -2.53 -7.43 7.19
C ALA A 16 -2.79 -6.38 6.09
N GLU A 17 -3.56 -6.72 5.06
CA GLU A 17 -3.97 -5.78 4.01
C GLU A 17 -4.88 -4.67 4.55
N LYS A 18 -5.79 -5.00 5.47
CA LYS A 18 -6.62 -4.00 6.14
C LYS A 18 -5.78 -3.04 6.99
N ALA A 19 -4.83 -3.57 7.77
CA ALA A 19 -3.90 -2.76 8.56
C ALA A 19 -3.03 -1.87 7.66
N PHE A 20 -2.55 -2.40 6.55
CA PHE A 20 -1.79 -1.64 5.55
C PHE A 20 -2.60 -0.48 4.98
N ILE A 21 -3.83 -0.72 4.53
CA ILE A 21 -4.69 0.33 3.95
C ILE A 21 -5.00 1.42 4.98
N ASN A 22 -5.27 1.04 6.22
CA ASN A 22 -5.55 1.99 7.30
C ASN A 22 -4.31 2.86 7.62
N GLY A 23 -3.14 2.22 7.81
CA GLY A 23 -1.90 2.95 8.08
C GLY A 23 -1.44 3.82 6.91
N ALA A 24 -1.75 3.43 5.67
CA ALA A 24 -1.53 4.25 4.48
C ALA A 24 -2.44 5.49 4.50
N ALA A 25 -3.73 5.31 4.82
CA ALA A 25 -4.72 6.39 4.87
C ALA A 25 -4.38 7.45 5.94
N GLU A 26 -3.89 7.02 7.11
CA GLU A 26 -3.38 7.94 8.15
C GLU A 26 -2.22 8.82 7.67
N ARG A 27 -1.44 8.32 6.71
CA ARG A 27 -0.35 9.06 6.06
C ARG A 27 -0.83 9.83 4.83
N GLY A 28 -2.11 9.82 4.49
CA GLY A 28 -2.65 10.45 3.29
C GLY A 28 -2.30 9.72 1.99
N LEU A 29 -1.90 8.45 2.05
CA LEU A 29 -1.73 7.58 0.89
C LEU A 29 -3.05 6.88 0.60
N LEU A 30 -3.87 7.49 -0.26
CA LEU A 30 -5.24 7.05 -0.54
C LEU A 30 -5.31 6.22 -1.84
N GLY A 31 -6.41 5.46 -2.00
CA GLY A 31 -6.70 4.74 -3.24
C GLY A 31 -5.87 3.48 -3.48
N LEU A 32 -5.24 2.93 -2.42
CA LEU A 32 -4.35 1.77 -2.54
C LEU A 32 -5.07 0.42 -2.52
N LYS A 33 -6.38 0.38 -2.25
CA LYS A 33 -7.14 -0.88 -2.25
C LYS A 33 -7.16 -1.49 -3.64
N GLY A 34 -6.76 -2.77 -3.73
CA GLY A 34 -6.77 -3.54 -4.97
C GLY A 34 -8.17 -3.67 -5.58
N HIS A 35 -8.21 -4.04 -6.86
CA HIS A 35 -9.48 -4.25 -7.54
C HIS A 35 -10.27 -5.39 -6.90
N ARG A 36 -11.60 -5.26 -6.81
CA ARG A 36 -12.48 -6.24 -6.11
C ARG A 36 -12.33 -7.68 -6.59
N SER A 37 -11.94 -7.90 -7.84
CA SER A 37 -11.77 -9.24 -8.43
C SER A 37 -10.42 -9.89 -8.10
N VAL A 38 -9.45 -9.14 -7.57
CA VAL A 38 -8.09 -9.61 -7.28
C VAL A 38 -7.76 -9.51 -5.80
N GLY A 39 -8.33 -8.51 -5.10
CA GLY A 39 -7.96 -8.16 -3.74
C GLY A 39 -6.57 -7.51 -3.68
N GLY A 40 -5.94 -7.52 -2.50
CA GLY A 40 -4.59 -7.01 -2.34
C GLY A 40 -4.49 -5.48 -2.36
N ILE A 41 -3.28 -5.03 -2.66
CA ILE A 41 -2.89 -3.63 -2.78
C ILE A 41 -2.58 -3.31 -4.24
N ARG A 42 -3.00 -2.13 -4.69
CA ARG A 42 -2.69 -1.59 -6.02
C ARG A 42 -2.18 -0.15 -5.90
N ILE A 43 -0.95 0.07 -6.33
CA ILE A 43 -0.37 1.40 -6.47
C ILE A 43 -0.53 1.85 -7.92
N SER A 44 -1.32 2.90 -8.11
CA SER A 44 -1.51 3.56 -9.40
C SER A 44 -0.49 4.69 -9.55
N ASN A 45 0.68 4.41 -10.13
CA ASN A 45 1.75 5.39 -10.31
C ASN A 45 1.77 5.92 -11.75
N TYR A 46 0.96 6.94 -12.05
CA TYR A 46 0.89 7.59 -13.36
C TYR A 46 1.63 8.93 -13.35
N ASN A 47 1.73 9.61 -14.50
CA ASN A 47 2.50 10.83 -14.68
C ASN A 47 2.15 11.99 -13.73
N VAL A 48 0.95 11.97 -13.13
CA VAL A 48 0.50 12.98 -12.17
C VAL A 48 1.12 12.80 -10.78
N ILE A 49 1.67 11.62 -10.48
CA ILE A 49 2.36 11.35 -9.23
C ILE A 49 3.80 11.84 -9.36
N ASP A 50 4.18 12.77 -8.51
CA ASP A 50 5.53 13.31 -8.44
C ASP A 50 6.45 12.39 -7.62
N GLU A 51 7.74 12.70 -7.65
CA GLU A 51 8.75 11.94 -6.92
C GLU A 51 8.53 11.96 -5.41
N ALA A 52 8.04 13.08 -4.87
CA ALA A 52 7.73 13.22 -3.45
C ALA A 52 6.62 12.25 -3.02
N GLY A 53 5.56 12.11 -3.82
CA GLY A 53 4.51 11.12 -3.61
C GLY A 53 5.03 9.69 -3.66
N ALA A 54 5.92 9.39 -4.61
CA ALA A 54 6.55 8.07 -4.73
C ALA A 54 7.47 7.76 -3.54
N GLN A 55 8.28 8.73 -3.09
CA GLN A 55 9.16 8.59 -1.91
C GLN A 55 8.34 8.40 -0.63
N LYS A 56 7.25 9.15 -0.45
CA LYS A 56 6.34 8.99 0.68
C LYS A 56 5.76 7.57 0.74
N LEU A 57 5.39 7.01 -0.40
CA LEU A 57 4.95 5.62 -0.48
C LEU A 57 6.10 4.65 -0.14
N ALA A 58 7.29 4.85 -0.68
CA ALA A 58 8.44 3.98 -0.42
C ALA A 58 8.83 3.94 1.07
N ILE A 59 8.79 5.09 1.75
CA ILE A 59 9.00 5.20 3.20
C ILE A 59 7.94 4.38 3.93
N PHE A 60 6.66 4.56 3.59
CA PHE A 60 5.58 3.80 4.22
C PHE A 60 5.72 2.29 4.01
N LEU A 61 6.09 1.83 2.82
CA LEU A 61 6.32 0.41 2.53
C LEU A 61 7.41 -0.16 3.44
N LYS A 62 8.52 0.57 3.62
CA LYS A 62 9.62 0.17 4.49
C LYS A 62 9.18 0.11 5.94
N ASP A 63 8.56 1.19 6.44
CA ASP A 63 8.09 1.27 7.83
C ASP A 63 7.10 0.16 8.17
N PHE A 64 6.15 -0.12 7.26
CA PHE A 64 5.17 -1.18 7.46
C PHE A 64 5.82 -2.57 7.48
N ALA A 65 6.80 -2.81 6.60
CA ALA A 65 7.51 -4.09 6.52
C ALA A 65 8.43 -4.34 7.73
N THR A 66 9.03 -3.30 8.33
CA THR A 66 10.01 -3.44 9.42
C THR A 66 9.44 -3.18 10.81
N SER A 67 8.25 -2.60 10.93
CA SER A 67 7.56 -2.45 12.22
C SER A 67 7.30 -3.82 12.84
N ALA A 68 7.49 -3.96 14.15
CA ALA A 68 7.20 -5.18 14.89
C ALA A 68 5.70 -5.53 14.86
#